data_AF-A0A816A021-F1
#
_entry.id   AF-A0A816A021-F1
#
_cell.length_a   1.000
_cell.length_b   1.000
_cell.length_c   1.000
_cell.angle_alpha   90.00
_cell.angle_beta   90.00
_cell.angle_gamma   90.00
#
_symmetry.space_group_name_H-M   'P 1'
#
loop_
_entity.id
_entity.type
_entity.pdbx_description
1 polymer ?
#
loop_
_entity_poly.entity_id
_entity_poly.type
_entity_poly.pdbx_seq_one_letter_code
_entity_poly.pdbx_strand_id
1 'polypeptide(L)'
;MSLICYHIIPVFIFACYFVIVTFLHHIEIDVPWFADSEWAYVKGQLSTVDRHYGHVHSLIHSIGTHQIHHLFAKIPHYHLETATVHFRKAFPGLVRVKHNAILPSFIRMFKLFLRQRTIGQDVCIFAYGNDEDKNSKKNEKDYQK
;
A
#
# COMPACT_ATOMS: atom_id res chain seq x y z
N MET A 1 31.08 4.73 -20.53
CA MET A 1 31.07 4.38 -19.09
C MET A 1 30.36 5.43 -18.23
N SER A 2 30.66 6.73 -18.38
CA SER A 2 30.00 7.84 -17.65
C SER A 2 28.46 7.82 -17.70
N LEU A 3 27.86 7.68 -18.91
CA LEU A 3 26.40 7.65 -19.07
C LEU A 3 25.71 6.54 -18.26
N ILE A 4 26.30 5.33 -18.29
CA ILE A 4 25.73 4.17 -17.59
C ILE A 4 25.79 4.41 -16.08
N CYS A 5 26.97 4.80 -15.57
CA CYS A 5 27.20 4.95 -14.13
C CYS A 5 26.43 6.12 -13.51
N TYR A 6 26.33 7.26 -14.19
CA TYR A 6 25.75 8.47 -13.60
C TYR A 6 24.28 8.72 -13.96
N HIS A 7 23.74 8.04 -14.99
CA HIS A 7 22.35 8.23 -15.39
C HIS A 7 21.56 6.92 -15.35
N ILE A 8 22.01 5.88 -16.05
CA ILE A 8 21.20 4.66 -16.18
C ILE A 8 21.07 3.96 -14.82
N ILE A 9 22.18 3.75 -14.11
CA ILE A 9 22.16 3.07 -12.81
C ILE A 9 21.31 3.83 -11.78
N PRO A 10 21.50 5.15 -11.55
CA PRO A 10 20.68 5.88 -10.59
C PRO A 10 19.19 5.92 -10.93
N VAL A 11 18.84 6.15 -12.20
CA VAL A 11 17.44 6.15 -12.65
C VAL A 11 16.81 4.77 -12.50
N PHE A 12 17.54 3.71 -12.82
CA PHE A 12 17.05 2.34 -12.65
C PHE A 12 16.81 2.00 -11.18
N ILE A 13 17.73 2.34 -10.28
CA ILE A 13 17.57 2.14 -8.83
C ILE A 13 16.34 2.91 -8.32
N PHE A 14 16.21 4.18 -8.72
CA PHE A 14 15.06 5.01 -8.37
C PHE A 14 13.74 4.41 -8.86
N ALA A 15 13.69 3.94 -10.12
CA ALA A 15 12.51 3.31 -10.70
C ALA A 15 12.14 2.00 -9.97
N CYS A 16 13.12 1.13 -9.70
CA CYS A 16 12.90 -0.08 -8.92
C CYS A 16 12.36 0.22 -7.52
N TYR A 17 12.94 1.22 -6.84
CA TYR A 17 12.48 1.69 -5.54
C TYR A 17 11.01 2.14 -5.62
N PHE A 18 10.67 3.00 -6.57
CA PHE A 18 9.30 3.51 -6.75
C PHE A 18 8.31 2.37 -6.98
N VAL A 19 8.60 1.45 -7.89
CA VAL A 19 7.75 0.29 -8.17
C VAL A 19 7.54 -0.56 -6.91
N ILE A 20 8.61 -0.92 -6.20
CA ILE A 20 8.51 -1.78 -5.01
C ILE A 20 7.69 -1.11 -3.91
N VAL A 21 7.96 0.16 -3.61
CA VAL A 21 7.28 0.91 -2.53
C VAL A 21 5.81 1.09 -2.83
N THR A 22 5.49 1.67 -3.99
CA THR A 22 4.09 1.90 -4.40
C THR A 22 3.31 0.60 -4.49
N PHE A 23 3.90 -0.45 -5.05
CA PHE A 23 3.27 -1.77 -5.12
C PHE A 23 2.93 -2.28 -3.71
N LEU A 24 3.88 -2.28 -2.77
CA LEU A 24 3.66 -2.82 -1.43
C LEU A 24 2.78 -1.98 -0.50
N HIS A 25 2.59 -0.71 -0.85
CA HIS A 25 1.67 0.18 -0.17
C HIS A 25 0.21 -0.04 -0.55
N HIS A 26 -0.04 -0.47 -1.80
CA HIS A 26 -1.39 -0.65 -2.36
C HIS A 26 -1.79 -2.12 -2.55
N ILE A 27 -0.82 -3.04 -2.46
CA ILE A 27 -1.03 -4.47 -2.68
C ILE A 27 -0.52 -5.25 -1.48
N GLU A 28 -1.47 -5.74 -0.69
CA GLU A 28 -1.27 -6.65 0.43
C GLU A 28 -2.55 -7.47 0.64
N ILE A 29 -2.44 -8.57 1.36
CA ILE A 29 -3.58 -9.38 1.76
C ILE A 29 -4.55 -8.54 2.60
N ASP A 30 -5.86 -8.69 2.34
CA ASP A 30 -6.96 -8.00 3.02
C ASP A 30 -7.04 -6.47 2.79
N VAL A 31 -6.32 -5.93 1.81
CA VAL A 31 -6.46 -4.54 1.37
C VAL A 31 -7.51 -4.48 0.25
N PRO A 32 -8.65 -3.79 0.46
CA PRO A 32 -9.78 -3.82 -0.47
C PRO A 32 -9.63 -2.88 -1.67
N TRP A 33 -9.80 -3.39 -2.86
CA TRP A 33 -9.94 -2.64 -4.10
C TRP A 33 -11.42 -2.49 -4.40
N PHE A 34 -11.86 -1.25 -4.57
CA PHE A 34 -13.27 -0.92 -4.77
C PHE A 34 -13.55 -0.63 -6.24
N ALA A 35 -14.66 -1.15 -6.75
CA ALA A 35 -15.26 -0.67 -7.99
C ALA A 35 -15.77 0.77 -7.82
N ASP A 36 -15.99 1.48 -8.92
CA ASP A 36 -16.43 2.88 -8.90
C ASP A 36 -17.72 3.09 -8.10
N SER A 37 -18.64 2.11 -8.10
CA SER A 37 -19.89 2.16 -7.33
C SER A 37 -19.68 2.12 -5.81
N GLU A 38 -18.57 1.52 -5.37
CA GLU A 38 -18.24 1.29 -3.95
C GLU A 38 -17.16 2.23 -3.42
N TRP A 39 -16.50 2.97 -4.31
CA TRP A 39 -15.38 3.83 -3.97
C TRP A 39 -15.87 5.16 -3.40
N ALA A 40 -15.30 5.55 -2.26
CA ALA A 40 -15.48 6.87 -1.68
C ALA A 40 -14.12 7.40 -1.23
N TYR A 41 -13.94 8.73 -1.20
CA TYR A 41 -12.64 9.35 -0.93
C TYR A 41 -11.94 8.74 0.29
N VAL A 42 -12.55 8.79 1.47
CA VAL A 42 -11.93 8.28 2.71
C VAL A 42 -11.68 6.76 2.63
N LYS A 43 -12.69 6.00 2.20
CA LYS A 43 -12.64 4.52 2.08
C LYS A 43 -11.51 4.08 1.15
N GLY A 44 -11.37 4.74 0.01
CA GLY A 44 -10.33 4.50 -0.99
C GLY A 44 -8.94 4.89 -0.52
N GLN A 45 -8.75 6.08 0.05
CA GLN A 45 -7.44 6.53 0.55
C GLN A 45 -6.93 5.64 1.70
N LEU A 46 -7.83 5.11 2.53
CA LEU A 46 -7.49 4.17 3.61
C LEU A 46 -7.20 2.74 3.13
N SER A 47 -7.40 2.44 1.84
CA SER A 47 -7.04 1.16 1.23
C SER A 47 -5.56 1.12 0.85
N THR A 48 -4.75 1.32 1.88
CA THR A 48 -3.31 1.40 1.83
C THR A 48 -2.73 0.78 3.09
N VAL A 49 -1.44 0.47 3.06
CA VAL A 49 -0.72 -0.14 4.17
C VAL A 49 0.49 0.69 4.54
N ASP A 50 0.62 0.98 5.83
CA ASP A 50 1.81 1.61 6.38
C ASP A 50 2.96 0.61 6.52
N ARG A 51 4.17 1.03 6.16
CA ARG A 51 5.42 0.26 6.31
C ARG A 51 6.56 1.17 6.76
N HIS A 52 7.18 0.88 7.89
CA HIS A 52 8.36 1.64 8.31
C HIS A 52 9.62 1.10 7.63
N TYR A 53 10.43 1.98 7.02
CA TYR A 53 11.61 1.61 6.23
C TYR A 53 12.92 1.64 7.02
N GLY A 54 12.82 1.55 8.36
CA GLY A 54 13.97 1.57 9.25
C GLY A 54 14.75 2.89 9.15
N HIS A 55 16.07 2.80 9.10
CA HIS A 55 16.96 3.97 9.09
C HIS A 55 16.76 4.92 7.90
N VAL A 56 16.23 4.43 6.77
CA VAL A 56 16.00 5.28 5.60
C VAL A 56 14.61 5.91 5.58
N HIS A 57 13.76 5.64 6.57
CA HIS A 57 12.35 6.06 6.56
C HIS A 57 12.18 7.59 6.42
N SER A 58 12.91 8.38 7.20
CA SER A 58 12.87 9.84 7.10
C SER A 58 13.50 10.37 5.80
N LEU A 59 14.55 9.72 5.31
CA LEU A 59 15.24 10.09 4.05
C LEU A 59 14.32 10.00 2.84
N ILE A 60 13.41 9.01 2.84
CA ILE A 60 12.39 8.84 1.80
C ILE A 60 11.10 9.61 2.10
N HIS A 61 11.20 10.71 2.86
CA HIS A 61 10.08 11.60 3.18
C HIS A 61 8.96 10.89 3.96
N SER A 62 9.32 9.93 4.81
CA SER A 62 8.38 9.17 5.66
C SER A 62 7.20 8.57 4.88
N ILE A 63 7.37 8.29 3.58
CA ILE A 63 6.29 7.86 2.68
C ILE A 63 5.58 6.58 3.15
N GLY A 64 6.24 5.81 4.01
CA GLY A 64 5.68 4.62 4.63
C GLY A 64 4.55 4.85 5.64
N THR A 65 4.27 6.09 6.06
CA THR A 65 3.03 6.47 6.76
C THR A 65 1.91 6.71 5.73
N HIS A 66 1.68 5.71 4.88
CA HIS A 66 1.01 5.87 3.61
C HIS A 66 -0.47 6.19 3.74
N GLN A 67 -1.17 5.67 4.77
CA GLN A 67 -2.58 5.98 5.00
C GLN A 67 -2.81 7.49 5.21
N ILE A 68 -1.98 8.12 6.04
CA ILE A 68 -2.08 9.56 6.32
C ILE A 68 -1.52 10.41 5.20
N HIS A 69 -0.46 9.94 4.54
CA HIS A 69 0.05 10.59 3.33
C HIS A 69 -1.06 10.71 2.26
N HIS A 70 -1.86 9.65 2.08
CA HIS A 70 -2.97 9.63 1.14
C HIS A 70 -4.17 10.46 1.58
N LEU A 71 -4.59 10.29 2.84
CA LEU A 71 -5.77 10.99 3.36
C LEU A 71 -5.55 12.50 3.47
N PHE A 72 -4.32 12.92 3.76
CA PHE A 72 -3.96 14.32 3.97
C PHE A 72 -2.62 14.67 3.31
N ALA A 73 -2.55 14.59 1.97
CA ALA A 73 -1.34 14.87 1.19
C ALA A 73 -0.74 16.28 1.38
N LYS A 74 -1.48 17.21 2.00
CA LYS A 74 -1.00 18.55 2.38
C LYS A 74 -0.14 18.56 3.64
N ILE A 75 -0.20 17.52 4.48
CA ILE A 75 0.65 17.42 5.66
C ILE A 75 2.09 17.21 5.16
N PRO A 76 3.05 18.08 5.55
CA PRO A 76 4.42 17.91 5.13
C PRO A 76 5.02 16.65 5.76
N HIS A 77 5.98 16.01 5.07
CA HIS A 77 6.52 14.72 5.49
C HIS A 77 7.07 14.68 6.92
N TYR A 78 7.66 15.78 7.40
CA TYR A 78 8.20 15.90 8.75
C TYR A 78 7.13 15.95 9.86
N HIS A 79 5.85 16.07 9.50
CA HIS A 79 4.71 15.95 10.43
C HIS A 79 3.90 14.65 10.23
N LEU A 80 4.19 13.85 9.20
CA LEU A 80 3.40 12.66 8.89
C LEU A 80 3.43 11.60 10.00
N GLU A 81 4.58 11.38 10.63
CA GLU A 81 4.71 10.45 11.76
C GLU A 81 3.83 10.87 12.94
N THR A 82 3.85 12.16 13.29
CA THR A 82 3.03 12.70 14.39
C THR A 82 1.54 12.57 14.05
N ALA A 83 1.14 12.95 12.84
CA ALA A 83 -0.24 12.80 12.39
C ALA A 83 -0.70 11.32 12.38
N THR A 84 0.19 10.40 11.98
CA THR A 84 -0.06 8.96 12.00
C THR A 84 -0.26 8.42 13.41
N VAL A 85 0.52 8.88 14.40
CA VAL A 85 0.31 8.54 15.81
C VAL A 85 -1.08 8.96 16.29
N HIS A 86 -1.51 10.19 15.97
CA HIS A 86 -2.85 10.68 16.33
C HIS A 86 -3.96 9.88 15.65
N PHE A 87 -3.82 9.58 14.36
CA PHE A 87 -4.76 8.76 13.61
C PHE A 87 -4.90 7.35 14.21
N ARG A 88 -3.79 6.67 14.49
CA ARG A 88 -3.81 5.32 15.07
C ARG A 88 -4.49 5.29 16.44
N LYS A 89 -4.32 6.35 17.24
CA LYS A 89 -4.98 6.50 18.53
C LYS A 89 -6.48 6.75 18.39
N ALA A 90 -6.89 7.58 17.44
CA ALA A 90 -8.30 7.95 17.24
C ALA A 90 -9.10 6.86 16.52
N PHE A 91 -8.48 6.12 15.59
CA PHE A 91 -9.15 5.17 14.71
C PHE A 91 -8.43 3.82 14.65
N PRO A 92 -8.21 3.12 15.78
CA PRO A 92 -7.44 1.88 15.82
C PRO A 92 -7.97 0.78 14.90
N GLY A 93 -9.29 0.75 14.65
CA GLY A 93 -9.94 -0.22 13.76
C GLY A 93 -9.65 -0.05 12.28
N LEU A 94 -9.13 1.11 11.85
CA LEU A 94 -8.82 1.45 10.45
C LEU A 94 -7.33 1.33 10.12
N VAL A 95 -6.51 1.03 11.12
CA VAL A 95 -5.05 0.99 11.02
C VAL A 95 -4.61 -0.26 10.25
N ARG A 96 -3.78 -0.06 9.22
CA ARG A 96 -3.18 -1.14 8.44
C ARG A 96 -1.67 -0.97 8.42
N VAL A 97 -0.95 -1.82 9.16
CA VAL A 97 0.52 -1.77 9.25
C VAL A 97 1.11 -3.14 8.94
N LYS A 98 2.23 -3.17 8.20
CA LYS A 98 3.02 -4.40 8.00
C LYS A 98 4.48 -4.15 8.33
N HIS A 99 5.04 -5.06 9.12
CA HIS A 99 6.44 -5.03 9.59
C HIS A 99 7.34 -6.05 8.87
N ASN A 100 6.81 -6.76 7.88
CA ASN A 100 7.53 -7.77 7.13
C ASN A 100 8.63 -7.14 6.26
N ALA A 101 9.72 -7.88 6.03
CA ALA A 101 10.81 -7.44 5.17
C ALA A 101 10.31 -7.12 3.74
N ILE A 102 10.83 -6.03 3.16
CA ILE A 102 10.36 -5.45 1.90
C ILE A 102 10.50 -6.42 0.73
N LEU A 103 11.70 -6.94 0.47
CA LEU A 103 11.94 -7.78 -0.71
C LEU A 103 11.17 -9.13 -0.68
N PRO A 104 11.15 -9.88 0.45
CA PRO A 104 10.30 -11.07 0.55
C PRO A 104 8.81 -10.74 0.40
N SER A 105 8.35 -9.63 0.98
CA SER A 105 6.95 -9.17 0.82
C SER A 105 6.65 -8.87 -0.64
N PHE A 106 7.55 -8.18 -1.34
CA PHE A 106 7.38 -7.85 -2.75
C PHE A 106 7.27 -9.11 -3.61
N ILE A 107 8.20 -10.06 -3.45
CA ILE A 107 8.17 -11.33 -4.20
C ILE A 107 6.87 -12.11 -3.91
N ARG A 108 6.46 -12.19 -2.64
CA ARG A 108 5.23 -12.87 -2.23
C ARG A 108 4.01 -12.22 -2.89
N MET A 109 3.86 -10.91 -2.73
CA MET A 109 2.71 -10.17 -3.24
C MET A 109 2.70 -10.12 -4.77
N PHE A 110 3.87 -10.06 -5.42
CA PHE A 110 3.99 -10.13 -6.87
C PHE A 110 3.53 -11.48 -7.42
N LYS A 111 3.85 -12.60 -6.74
CA LYS A 111 3.31 -13.93 -7.10
C LYS A 111 1.79 -13.98 -6.98
N LEU A 112 1.22 -13.41 -5.91
CA LEU A 112 -0.24 -13.32 -5.74
C LEU A 112 -0.88 -12.45 -6.82
N PHE A 113 -0.29 -11.29 -7.13
CA PHE A 113 -0.70 -10.42 -8.23
C PHE A 113 -0.73 -11.20 -9.55
N LEU A 114 0.33 -11.90 -9.93
CA LEU A 114 0.36 -12.66 -11.17
C LEU A 114 -0.74 -13.73 -11.26
N ARG A 115 -1.15 -14.31 -10.12
CA ARG A 115 -2.20 -15.33 -10.03
C ARG A 115 -3.62 -14.75 -10.01
N GLN A 116 -3.80 -13.57 -9.42
CA GLN A 116 -5.12 -12.98 -9.13
C GLN A 116 -5.33 -11.62 -9.84
N ARG A 117 -4.55 -11.30 -10.88
CA ARG A 117 -4.63 -10.01 -11.61
C ARG A 117 -5.91 -9.79 -12.40
N THR A 118 -6.66 -10.86 -12.70
CA THR A 118 -7.90 -10.77 -13.48
C THR A 118 -9.09 -10.80 -12.54
N ILE A 119 -9.85 -9.71 -12.52
CA ILE A 119 -11.03 -9.53 -11.67
C ILE A 119 -12.26 -9.41 -12.58
N GLY A 120 -13.35 -10.09 -12.23
CA GLY A 120 -14.62 -10.00 -12.96
C GLY A 120 -15.24 -8.61 -12.84
N GLN A 121 -15.94 -8.17 -13.89
CA GLN A 121 -16.59 -6.84 -13.89
C GLN A 121 -17.75 -6.73 -12.88
N ASP A 122 -18.28 -7.86 -12.40
CA ASP A 122 -19.33 -7.94 -11.39
C ASP A 122 -18.80 -7.80 -9.95
N VAL A 123 -17.47 -7.78 -9.76
CA VAL A 123 -16.84 -7.70 -8.44
C VAL A 123 -16.81 -6.24 -7.97
N CYS A 124 -17.61 -5.95 -6.94
CA CYS A 124 -17.69 -4.61 -6.36
C CYS A 124 -16.53 -4.31 -5.39
N ILE A 125 -16.02 -5.34 -4.70
CA ILE A 125 -14.88 -5.26 -3.77
C ILE A 125 -13.99 -6.48 -3.97
N PHE A 126 -12.70 -6.24 -4.20
CA PHE A 126 -11.68 -7.28 -4.35
C PHE A 126 -10.63 -7.16 -3.26
N ALA A 127 -10.12 -8.26 -2.73
CA ALA A 127 -8.92 -8.25 -1.90
C ALA A 127 -8.10 -9.50 -2.19
N TYR A 128 -6.78 -9.39 -2.16
CA TYR A 128 -5.92 -10.55 -2.28
C TYR A 128 -6.13 -11.47 -1.08
N GLY A 129 -6.44 -12.74 -1.35
CA GLY A 129 -6.52 -13.81 -0.37
C GLY A 129 -5.31 -14.75 -0.44
N ASN A 130 -5.08 -15.52 0.62
CA ASN A 130 -4.16 -16.66 0.58
C ASN A 130 -4.71 -17.74 -0.38
N ASP A 131 -3.86 -18.65 -0.87
CA ASP A 131 -4.20 -19.62 -1.93
C ASP A 131 -5.42 -20.52 -1.60
N GLU A 132 -5.83 -20.62 -0.34
CA GLU A 132 -7.01 -21.36 0.15
C GLU A 132 -8.34 -20.58 -0.02
N ASP A 133 -8.27 -19.28 -0.29
CA ASP A 133 -9.39 -18.34 -0.20
C ASP A 133 -9.76 -17.74 -1.57
N LYS A 134 -9.57 -18.54 -2.64
CA LYS A 134 -9.84 -18.13 -4.02
C LYS A 134 -11.31 -17.77 -4.16
N ASN A 135 -11.59 -16.48 -4.30
CA ASN A 135 -12.92 -15.86 -4.41
C ASN A 135 -13.74 -15.85 -3.12
N SER A 136 -13.16 -15.51 -1.96
CA SER A 136 -13.99 -14.96 -0.90
C SER A 136 -14.58 -13.62 -1.38
N LYS A 137 -15.83 -13.66 -1.85
CA LYS A 137 -16.68 -12.46 -2.00
C LYS A 137 -16.87 -11.89 -0.60
N LYS A 138 -15.90 -11.09 -0.13
CA LYS A 138 -16.02 -10.35 1.12
C LYS A 138 -17.08 -9.29 0.89
N ASN A 139 -18.13 -9.35 1.70
CA ASN A 139 -19.27 -8.45 1.56
C ASN A 139 -18.86 -7.06 2.04
N GLU A 140 -19.57 -6.04 1.58
CA GLU A 140 -19.35 -4.65 2.00
C GLU A 140 -19.28 -4.50 3.53
N LYS A 141 -20.09 -5.28 4.25
CA LYS A 141 -20.12 -5.35 5.72
C LYS A 141 -18.80 -5.76 6.38
N ASP A 142 -17.91 -6.47 5.67
CA ASP A 142 -16.60 -6.88 6.19
C ASP A 142 -15.60 -5.69 6.22
N TYR A 143 -15.92 -4.61 5.50
CA TYR A 143 -15.08 -3.41 5.38
C TYR A 143 -15.75 -2.12 5.90
N GLN A 144 -17.03 -2.18 6.25
CA GLN A 144 -17.76 -1.14 6.97
C GLN A 144 -17.46 -1.29 8.47
N LYS A 145 -16.42 -0.60 8.96
CA LYS A 145 -16.09 -0.47 10.39
C LYS A 145 -16.25 0.96 10.85
#